data_AF-A0A7C2E1J3-F1
#
_entry.id   AF-A0A7C2E1J3-F1
#
_cell.length_a   1.000
_cell.length_b   1.000
_cell.length_c   1.000
_cell.angle_alpha   90.00
_cell.angle_beta   90.00
_cell.angle_gamma   90.00
#
_symmetry.space_group_name_H-M   'P 1'
#
loop_
_entity.id
_entity.type
_entity.pdbx_description
1 polymer ?
#
loop_
_entity_poly.entity_id
_entity_poly.type
_entity_poly.pdbx_seq_one_letter_code
_entity_poly.pdbx_strand_id
1 'polypeptide(L)'
;MTFTQVEEARRVLRAHLAPTRLVSAEALARRVGAPVALKLETDLPTGSFKPRGALYALWARQQRGPVAEVVAASTGNHGAAVAYAAQRLGVRATIFLPRNPNPVKRARIAALGARVVEHGADLAEAA
;
A
#
# COMPACT_ATOMS: atom_id res chain seq x y z
N MET A 1 -18.03 7.62 -1.94
CA MET A 1 -17.04 7.43 -3.03
C MET A 1 -17.77 7.52 -4.35
N THR A 2 -17.38 8.41 -5.26
CA THR A 2 -18.00 8.56 -6.60
C THR A 2 -17.07 8.06 -7.70
N PHE A 3 -17.62 7.78 -8.88
CA PHE A 3 -16.82 7.42 -10.05
C PHE A 3 -15.79 8.50 -10.39
N THR A 4 -16.16 9.77 -10.24
CA THR A 4 -15.26 10.92 -10.41
C THR A 4 -14.03 10.85 -9.49
N GLN A 5 -14.21 10.41 -8.23
CA GLN A 5 -13.08 10.22 -7.31
C GLN A 5 -12.13 9.08 -7.76
N VAL A 6 -12.66 8.04 -8.42
CA VAL A 6 -11.85 6.96 -9.00
C VAL A 6 -11.04 7.48 -10.19
N GLU A 7 -11.65 8.29 -11.07
CA GLU A 7 -10.97 8.89 -12.22
C GLU A 7 -9.87 9.88 -11.78
N GLU A 8 -10.11 10.66 -10.73
CA GLU A 8 -9.09 11.49 -10.12
C GLU A 8 -7.93 10.65 -9.56
N ALA A 9 -8.24 9.62 -8.77
CA ALA A 9 -7.23 8.72 -8.24
C ALA A 9 -6.41 8.09 -9.36
N ARG A 10 -7.04 7.68 -10.46
CA ARG A 10 -6.33 7.15 -11.64
C ARG A 10 -5.32 8.14 -12.19
N ARG A 11 -5.69 9.42 -12.33
CA ARG A 11 -4.79 10.48 -12.84
C ARG A 11 -3.59 10.68 -11.92
N VAL A 12 -3.81 10.79 -10.61
CA VAL A 12 -2.75 10.98 -9.60
C VAL A 12 -1.81 9.77 -9.57
N LEU A 13 -2.37 8.56 -9.53
CA LEU A 13 -1.59 7.34 -9.34
C LEU A 13 -0.71 6.98 -10.54
N ARG A 14 -1.06 7.42 -11.77
CA ARG A 14 -0.24 7.16 -12.97
C ARG A 14 1.15 7.78 -12.91
N ALA A 15 1.35 8.82 -12.11
CA ALA A 15 2.67 9.41 -11.90
C ALA A 15 3.59 8.55 -11.00
N HIS A 16 3.01 7.60 -10.25
CA HIS A 16 3.73 6.86 -9.21
C HIS A 16 3.70 5.33 -9.38
N LEU A 17 2.72 4.80 -10.10
CA LEU A 17 2.49 3.36 -10.25
C LEU A 17 2.21 3.02 -11.73
N ALA A 18 3.00 2.10 -12.26
CA ALA A 18 2.73 1.52 -13.58
C ALA A 18 1.45 0.65 -13.56
N PRO A 19 0.75 0.52 -14.69
CA PRO A 19 -0.32 -0.46 -14.83
C PRO A 19 0.21 -1.88 -14.56
N THR A 20 -0.47 -2.60 -13.67
CA THR A 20 -0.16 -4.01 -13.36
C THR A 20 -0.63 -4.92 -14.49
N ARG A 21 0.00 -6.07 -14.67
CA ARG A 21 -0.37 -7.00 -15.74
C ARG A 21 -1.78 -7.56 -15.53
N LEU A 22 -2.46 -7.82 -16.64
CA LEU A 22 -3.70 -8.59 -16.71
C LEU A 22 -3.39 -9.84 -17.54
N VAL A 23 -3.39 -11.01 -16.92
CA VAL A 23 -2.93 -12.26 -17.54
C VAL A 23 -4.10 -13.23 -17.66
N SER A 24 -4.29 -13.83 -18.83
CA SER A 24 -5.29 -14.90 -19.01
C SER A 24 -4.94 -16.11 -18.15
N ALA A 25 -5.94 -16.68 -17.47
CA ALA A 25 -5.77 -17.88 -16.65
C ALA A 25 -6.53 -19.05 -17.27
N GLU A 26 -5.97 -19.63 -18.33
CA GLU A 26 -6.62 -20.67 -19.14
C GLU A 26 -7.07 -21.89 -18.33
N ALA A 27 -6.26 -22.34 -17.36
CA ALA A 27 -6.61 -23.48 -16.51
C ALA A 27 -7.84 -23.19 -15.64
N LEU A 28 -7.98 -21.96 -15.14
CA LEU A 28 -9.17 -21.53 -14.40
C LEU A 28 -10.35 -21.33 -15.35
N ALA A 29 -10.11 -20.75 -16.52
CA ALA A 29 -11.14 -20.54 -17.53
C ALA A 29 -11.80 -21.86 -17.96
N ARG A 30 -11.01 -22.91 -18.20
CA ARG A 30 -11.54 -24.26 -18.49
C ARG A 30 -12.36 -24.84 -17.34
N ARG A 31 -11.93 -24.64 -16.09
CA ARG A 31 -12.65 -25.14 -14.90
C ARG A 31 -13.97 -24.43 -14.66
N VAL A 32 -14.05 -23.14 -14.98
CA VAL A 32 -15.24 -22.30 -14.75
C VAL A 32 -16.17 -22.27 -15.97
N GLY A 33 -15.68 -22.62 -17.16
CA GLY A 33 -16.45 -22.56 -18.41
C GLY A 33 -16.61 -21.14 -18.97
N ALA A 34 -15.77 -20.19 -18.55
CA ALA A 34 -15.81 -18.79 -18.99
C ALA A 34 -14.39 -18.17 -19.00
N PRO A 35 -14.13 -17.09 -19.76
CA PRO A 35 -12.84 -16.39 -19.71
C PRO A 35 -12.52 -15.89 -18.30
N VAL A 36 -11.32 -16.22 -17.81
CA VAL A 36 -10.80 -15.76 -16.51
C VAL A 36 -9.47 -15.07 -16.73
N ALA A 37 -9.29 -13.89 -16.11
CA ALA A 37 -8.04 -13.16 -16.12
C ALA A 37 -7.61 -12.78 -14.69
N LEU A 38 -6.30 -12.74 -14.46
CA LEU A 38 -5.69 -12.37 -13.19
C LEU A 38 -5.11 -10.97 -13.28
N LYS A 39 -5.57 -10.08 -12.41
CA LYS A 39 -4.99 -8.75 -12.22
C LYS A 39 -3.87 -8.84 -11.19
N LEU A 40 -2.62 -8.78 -11.65
CA LEU A 40 -1.44 -9.06 -10.83
C LEU A 40 -1.00 -7.84 -10.00
N GLU A 41 -1.76 -7.50 -8.96
CA GLU A 41 -1.41 -6.41 -8.04
C GLU A 41 -0.14 -6.66 -7.21
N THR A 42 0.38 -7.89 -7.25
CA THR A 42 1.71 -8.24 -6.75
C THR A 42 2.84 -7.59 -7.52
N ASP A 43 2.60 -7.12 -8.76
CA ASP A 43 3.57 -6.37 -9.55
C ASP A 43 3.84 -4.96 -8.98
N LEU A 44 2.98 -4.45 -8.08
CA LEU A 44 3.21 -3.15 -7.46
C LEU A 44 4.40 -3.19 -6.48
N PRO A 45 5.04 -2.04 -6.20
CA PRO A 45 6.28 -1.98 -5.41
C PRO A 45 6.19 -2.60 -4.00
N THR A 46 5.00 -2.63 -3.40
CA THR A 46 4.79 -3.24 -2.07
C THR A 46 4.17 -4.64 -2.14
N GLY A 47 4.12 -5.26 -3.32
CA GLY A 47 3.65 -6.63 -3.52
C GLY A 47 2.14 -6.82 -3.30
N SER A 48 1.37 -5.73 -3.33
CA SER A 48 -0.09 -5.76 -3.18
C SER A 48 -0.70 -4.48 -3.74
N PHE A 49 -2.04 -4.41 -3.80
CA PHE A 49 -2.79 -3.25 -4.27
C PHE A 49 -2.71 -2.02 -3.35
N LYS A 50 -2.28 -2.20 -2.08
CA LYS A 50 -2.40 -1.17 -1.03
C LYS A 50 -1.67 0.16 -1.29
N PRO A 51 -0.56 0.25 -2.07
CA PRO A 51 0.05 1.53 -2.42
C PRO A 51 -0.88 2.48 -3.15
N ARG A 52 -1.86 1.98 -3.91
CA ARG A 52 -2.84 2.82 -4.61
C ARG A 52 -3.61 3.70 -3.64
N GLY A 53 -4.19 3.09 -2.61
CA GLY A 53 -4.95 3.82 -1.59
C GLY A 53 -4.06 4.73 -0.75
N ALA A 54 -2.90 4.22 -0.32
CA ALA A 54 -1.98 4.99 0.53
C ALA A 54 -1.45 6.24 -0.17
N LEU A 55 -1.04 6.14 -1.44
CA LEU A 55 -0.59 7.28 -2.23
C LEU A 55 -1.70 8.31 -2.43
N TYR A 56 -2.89 7.86 -2.87
CA TYR A 56 -3.98 8.79 -3.12
C TYR A 56 -4.44 9.49 -1.85
N ALA A 57 -4.56 8.76 -0.73
CA ALA A 57 -4.96 9.34 0.54
C ALA A 57 -3.97 10.40 1.04
N LEU A 58 -2.66 10.11 0.99
CA LEU A 58 -1.63 11.06 1.41
C LEU A 58 -1.56 12.27 0.47
N TRP A 59 -1.59 12.05 -0.85
CA TRP A 59 -1.64 13.13 -1.84
C TRP A 59 -2.84 14.05 -1.61
N ALA A 60 -4.05 13.49 -1.44
CA ALA A 60 -5.26 14.24 -1.20
C ALA A 60 -5.19 15.02 0.12
N ARG A 61 -4.54 14.46 1.15
CA ARG A 61 -4.30 15.16 2.41
C ARG A 61 -3.34 16.34 2.25
N GLN A 62 -2.29 16.21 1.44
CA GLN A 62 -1.34 17.30 1.15
C GLN A 62 -2.00 18.47 0.39
N GLN A 63 -3.05 18.21 -0.41
CA GLN A 63 -3.82 19.29 -1.05
C GLN A 63 -4.52 20.23 -0.05
N ARG A 64 -4.69 19.78 1.21
CA ARG A 64 -5.28 20.56 2.30
C ARG A 64 -4.24 21.25 3.20
N GLY A 65 -2.97 21.22 2.80
CA GLY A 65 -1.85 21.80 3.54
C GLY A 65 -0.74 20.79 3.83
N PRO A 66 0.43 21.27 4.31
CA PRO A 66 1.62 20.45 4.49
C PRO A 66 1.37 19.31 5.48
N VAL A 67 2.03 18.18 5.22
CA VAL A 67 2.00 16.98 6.07
C VAL A 67 3.44 16.67 6.47
N ALA A 68 3.75 16.83 7.75
CA ALA A 68 5.10 16.55 8.26
C ALA A 68 5.37 15.04 8.42
N GLU A 69 4.34 14.30 8.83
CA GLU A 69 4.46 12.86 9.12
C GLU A 69 3.12 12.14 8.92
N VAL A 70 3.20 10.87 8.57
CA VAL A 70 2.09 9.90 8.63
C VAL A 70 2.41 8.78 9.60
N VAL A 71 1.37 8.31 10.29
CA VAL A 71 1.47 7.22 11.27
C VAL A 71 0.46 6.13 10.90
N ALA A 72 0.85 4.87 10.99
CA ALA A 72 -0.06 3.73 10.83
C ALA A 72 0.37 2.54 11.67
N ALA A 73 -0.59 1.77 12.19
CA ALA A 73 -0.34 0.46 12.78
C ALA A 73 -0.64 -0.64 11.76
N SER A 74 0.34 -1.49 11.42
CA SER A 74 0.11 -2.59 10.48
C SER A 74 1.22 -3.64 10.46
N THR A 75 0.87 -4.91 10.68
CA THR A 75 1.77 -6.07 10.58
C THR A 75 2.11 -6.52 9.15
N GLY A 76 1.88 -5.70 8.11
CA GLY A 76 2.15 -6.14 6.74
C GLY A 76 1.91 -5.12 5.64
N ASN A 77 1.13 -5.53 4.62
CA ASN A 77 1.04 -4.80 3.34
C ASN A 77 0.64 -3.33 3.47
N HIS A 78 -0.14 -2.97 4.51
CA HIS A 78 -0.57 -1.58 4.69
C HIS A 78 0.59 -0.71 5.22
N GLY A 79 1.34 -1.20 6.21
CA GLY A 79 2.53 -0.51 6.71
C GLY A 79 3.55 -0.26 5.59
N ALA A 80 3.80 -1.26 4.75
CA ALA A 80 4.66 -1.10 3.57
C ALA A 80 4.07 -0.09 2.55
N ALA A 81 2.75 -0.10 2.32
CA ALA A 81 2.10 0.85 1.43
C ALA A 81 2.17 2.30 1.92
N VAL A 82 1.97 2.53 3.23
CA VAL A 82 2.09 3.87 3.85
C VAL A 82 3.54 4.34 3.81
N ALA A 83 4.50 3.49 4.17
CA ALA A 83 5.91 3.80 4.07
C ALA A 83 6.32 4.16 2.63
N TYR A 84 5.89 3.37 1.64
CA TYR A 84 6.12 3.66 0.23
C TYR A 84 5.51 4.99 -0.21
N ALA A 85 4.26 5.27 0.17
CA ALA A 85 3.60 6.53 -0.17
C ALA A 85 4.31 7.74 0.44
N ALA A 86 4.70 7.63 1.71
CA ALA A 86 5.43 8.67 2.43
C ALA A 86 6.79 8.96 1.77
N GLN A 87 7.56 7.91 1.46
CA GLN A 87 8.83 8.03 0.73
C GLN A 87 8.65 8.74 -0.61
N ARG A 88 7.61 8.37 -1.39
CA ARG A 88 7.35 8.96 -2.71
C ARG A 88 6.87 10.40 -2.67
N LEU A 89 6.21 10.82 -1.60
CA LEU A 89 5.64 12.16 -1.44
C LEU A 89 6.46 13.06 -0.50
N GLY A 90 7.65 12.62 -0.08
CA GLY A 90 8.56 13.40 0.75
C GLY A 90 8.06 13.64 2.18
N VAL A 91 7.30 12.71 2.74
CA VAL A 91 6.71 12.78 4.08
C VAL A 91 7.38 11.76 5.00
N ARG A 92 7.57 12.08 6.29
CA ARG A 92 8.06 11.09 7.26
C ARG A 92 6.99 10.02 7.53
N ALA A 93 7.41 8.78 7.76
CA ALA A 93 6.49 7.72 8.16
C ALA A 93 6.95 7.04 9.45
N THR A 94 6.03 6.88 10.40
CA THR A 94 6.18 5.96 11.53
C THR A 94 5.17 4.82 11.38
N ILE A 95 5.65 3.57 11.44
CA ILE A 95 4.81 2.37 11.36
C ILE A 95 4.92 1.58 12.67
N PHE A 96 3.78 1.38 13.33
CA PHE A 96 3.67 0.59 14.53
C PHE A 96 3.41 -0.89 14.19
N LEU A 97 4.12 -1.76 14.90
CA LEU A 97 4.03 -3.21 14.81
C LEU A 97 3.89 -3.78 16.24
N PRO A 98 3.15 -4.89 16.44
CA PRO A 98 3.26 -5.67 17.67
C PRO A 98 4.70 -6.13 17.89
N ARG A 99 5.07 -6.40 19.14
CA ARG A 99 6.37 -6.96 19.49
C ARG A 99 6.59 -8.30 18.76
N ASN A 100 7.85 -8.59 18.42
CA ASN A 100 8.26 -9.78 17.66
C ASN A 100 7.54 -9.91 16.29
N PRO A 101 7.49 -8.85 15.47
CA PRO A 101 6.82 -8.93 14.18
C PRO A 101 7.57 -9.88 13.24
N ASN A 102 6.90 -10.34 12.18
CA ASN A 102 7.58 -11.09 11.13
C ASN A 102 8.78 -10.28 10.58
N PRO A 103 10.01 -10.82 10.66
CA PRO A 103 11.23 -10.06 10.38
C PRO A 103 11.31 -9.60 8.91
N VAL A 104 10.77 -10.37 7.97
CA VAL A 104 10.73 -10.02 6.55
C VAL A 104 9.84 -8.80 6.32
N LYS A 105 8.67 -8.76 6.97
CA LYS A 105 7.73 -7.64 6.83
C LYS A 105 8.27 -6.36 7.47
N ARG A 106 8.89 -6.49 8.65
CA ARG A 106 9.60 -5.41 9.33
C ARG A 106 10.71 -4.83 8.46
N ALA A 107 11.60 -5.69 7.94
CA ALA A 107 12.71 -5.28 7.09
C ALA A 107 12.23 -4.54 5.84
N ARG A 108 11.14 -5.03 5.21
CA ARG A 108 10.53 -4.36 4.05
C ARG A 108 10.04 -2.94 4.37
N ILE A 109 9.43 -2.74 5.53
CA ILE A 109 8.93 -1.42 5.95
C ILE A 109 10.11 -0.48 6.24
N ALA A 110 11.12 -0.95 6.96
CA ALA A 110 12.32 -0.18 7.26
C ALA A 110 13.11 0.21 5.99
N ALA A 111 13.21 -0.69 5.00
CA ALA A 111 13.87 -0.43 3.72
C ALA A 111 13.18 0.68 2.89
N LEU A 112 11.92 0.99 3.17
CA LEU A 112 11.18 2.10 2.57
C LEU A 112 11.42 3.43 3.30
N GLY A 113 12.31 3.46 4.30
CA GLY A 113 12.69 4.66 5.04
C GLY A 113 11.73 5.05 6.17
N ALA A 114 10.76 4.20 6.51
CA ALA A 114 9.87 4.44 7.64
C ALA A 114 10.54 4.08 8.98
N ARG A 115 10.26 4.89 10.00
CA ARG A 115 10.56 4.54 11.39
C ARG A 115 9.63 3.41 11.83
N VAL A 116 10.18 2.30 12.28
CA VAL A 116 9.40 1.18 12.82
C VAL A 116 9.40 1.24 14.34
N VAL A 117 8.21 1.17 14.94
CA VAL A 117 8.03 1.11 16.40
C VAL A 117 7.36 -0.22 16.75
N GLU A 118 7.98 -0.99 17.64
CA GLU A 118 7.45 -2.27 18.10
C GLU A 118 6.83 -2.10 19.50
N HIS A 119 5.50 -2.19 19.59
CA HIS A 119 4.73 -1.94 20.80
C HIS A 119 3.49 -2.84 20.87
N GLY A 120 3.03 -3.20 22.06
CA GLY A 120 1.86 -4.07 22.23
C GLY A 120 2.07 -5.54 21.89
N ALA A 121 1.17 -6.40 22.39
CA ALA A 121 1.10 -7.81 22.08
C ALA A 121 0.39 -8.08 20.73
N ASP A 122 -0.49 -7.18 20.31
CA ASP A 122 -1.24 -7.27 19.07
C ASP A 122 -1.32 -5.91 18.34
N LEU A 123 -2.06 -5.86 17.24
CA LEU A 123 -2.22 -4.63 16.45
C LEU A 123 -3.03 -3.55 17.15
N ALA A 124 -3.94 -3.91 18.05
CA ALA A 124 -4.76 -2.95 18.79
C ALA A 124 -3.91 -2.28 19.87
N GLU A 125 -3.10 -3.05 20.60
CA GLU A 125 -2.16 -2.53 21.57
C GLU A 125 -0.99 -1.78 20.93
N ALA A 126 -0.64 -2.08 19.68
CA ALA A 126 0.45 -1.40 18.97
C ALA A 126 0.10 0.03 18.51
N ALA A 127 -1.18 0.34 18.30
CA ALA A 127 -1.66 1.57 17.65
C ALA A 127 -1.74 2.77 18.62
#